data_AF-A0A3D2RTV7-F1
#
_entry.id   AF-A0A3D2RTV7-F1
#
_cell.length_a   1.000
_cell.length_b   1.000
_cell.length_c   1.000
_cell.angle_alpha   90.00
_cell.angle_beta   90.00
_cell.angle_gamma   90.00
#
_symmetry.space_group_name_H-M   'P 1'
#
loop_
_entity.id
_entity.type
_entity.pdbx_description
1 polymer ?
#
loop_
_entity_poly.entity_id
_entity_poly.type
_entity_poly.pdbx_seq_one_letter_code
_entity_poly.pdbx_strand_id
1 'polypeptide(L)'
;MKSRISMTSLSSMETPPTTPTYQERLQAAQEVWPHLKPPWHPNLPDQDKPVSEASSSANGEMTPEENYGFEVQGFLIVRGALNKTELEECNRLLDHGSVPAALCAHPVIVNYIEQLCGLAYRIDKPVTMVEQLGHLESRPMSGGNEPRNPSRAYFHQGSSRFCQGVRAIWALADVPAEAGGVVFIPCSHTVNVPVPDCVLNGEDKYLESIGMCLQPVLQAGDLLLHASTLAHGLRSWCYKGGPQRLATCEFVSVYARPSDFSSDSLTEGGRAAELPWMSRLSPEERIVLGLADTNESPAPSLLSDGKRTWIDQVIQPRNRLYHPGIYDNQPSLPETIDPLEFFYWELTGFLVVKNAMDQSWLAAANAAVDANIHRIDYAGASRSQVYGGPQMRGSGRPGLGVTELPAEHLPPFQRMVADPVLVHRLNWMLGGHFRTEGFGSVIATRRGGGGQILHGNGDPIYPNINWWPYLYQNGKCYTGQVNVAWQLHDVTDQEGGFVVVPGSHHARFPLPSNDSGDPAGYKGVLHPLMQAGDLLFFMGGATTHGAWAWHSEVDRRCVLNGYWSKDMARLGWVNGPNLSTNPTPPKKSAKT
;
A
#
# COMPACT_ATOMS: atom_id res chain seq x y z
N MET A 1 -10.16 31.14 -14.44
CA MET A 1 -9.38 31.73 -15.56
C MET A 1 -7.93 31.35 -15.32
N LYS A 2 -7.30 30.69 -16.29
CA LYS A 2 -6.01 30.01 -16.16
C LYS A 2 -4.84 31.00 -16.26
N SER A 3 -4.08 31.20 -15.19
CA SER A 3 -2.65 31.53 -15.30
C SER A 3 -1.86 30.37 -14.73
N ARG A 4 -1.82 29.26 -15.49
CA ARG A 4 -0.76 28.27 -15.28
C ARG A 4 0.54 28.97 -15.65
N ILE A 5 1.48 28.98 -14.72
CA ILE A 5 2.84 29.44 -14.96
C ILE A 5 3.34 28.72 -16.22
N SER A 6 3.76 29.49 -17.22
CA SER A 6 4.37 28.96 -18.44
C SER A 6 5.49 27.99 -18.04
N MET A 7 5.45 26.75 -18.54
CA MET A 7 6.54 25.77 -18.37
C MET A 7 7.79 26.25 -19.13
N THR A 8 8.53 27.20 -18.56
CA THR A 8 9.87 27.54 -19.03
C THR A 8 10.85 26.55 -18.42
N SER A 9 11.67 25.90 -19.26
CA SER A 9 12.80 25.09 -18.81
C SER A 9 13.68 25.88 -17.85
N LEU A 10 14.18 25.22 -16.79
CA LEU A 10 15.15 25.83 -15.88
C LEU A 10 16.37 26.31 -16.70
N SER A 11 16.78 27.57 -16.54
CA SER A 11 17.93 28.14 -17.25
C SER A 11 19.28 27.69 -16.68
N SER A 12 19.30 27.15 -15.46
CA SER A 12 20.45 26.55 -14.77
C SER A 12 19.96 25.52 -13.74
N MET A 13 20.73 24.45 -13.51
CA MET A 13 20.46 23.46 -12.45
C MET A 13 21.17 23.77 -11.12
N GLU A 14 22.01 24.81 -11.11
CA GLU A 14 22.86 25.16 -9.96
C GLU A 14 22.09 25.94 -8.88
N THR A 15 21.19 26.84 -9.29
CA THR A 15 20.40 27.67 -8.38
C THR A 15 18.91 27.46 -8.63
N PRO A 16 18.09 27.17 -7.59
CA PRO A 16 16.65 27.11 -7.75
C PRO A 16 16.12 28.47 -8.25
N PRO A 17 15.11 28.50 -9.14
CA PRO A 17 14.39 29.73 -9.45
C PRO A 17 13.75 30.30 -8.19
N THR A 18 13.60 31.62 -8.12
CA THR A 18 12.86 32.29 -7.05
C THR A 18 11.47 31.66 -6.91
N THR A 19 11.26 30.95 -5.80
CA THR A 19 9.99 30.30 -5.49
C THR A 19 9.03 31.36 -4.95
N PRO A 20 7.72 31.29 -5.26
CA PRO A 20 6.75 32.16 -4.62
C PRO A 20 6.86 32.06 -3.10
N THR A 21 6.77 33.19 -2.41
CA THR A 21 6.75 33.26 -0.95
C THR A 21 5.57 32.47 -0.39
N TYR A 22 5.63 32.08 0.89
CA TYR A 22 4.48 31.45 1.54
C TYR A 22 3.20 32.27 1.48
N GLN A 23 3.28 33.59 1.58
CA GLN A 23 2.08 34.42 1.46
C GLN A 23 1.47 34.32 0.06
N GLU A 24 2.30 34.27 -0.99
CA GLU A 24 1.83 34.08 -2.36
C GLU A 24 1.23 32.68 -2.58
N ARG A 25 1.86 31.63 -2.02
CA ARG A 25 1.32 30.25 -2.09
C ARG A 25 0.04 30.09 -1.27
N LEU A 26 -0.01 30.66 -0.07
CA LEU A 26 -1.18 30.62 0.80
C LEU A 26 -2.34 31.41 0.21
N GLN A 27 -2.08 32.58 -0.37
CA GLN A 27 -3.09 33.38 -1.05
C GLN A 27 -3.64 32.63 -2.28
N ALA A 28 -2.78 32.06 -3.13
CA ALA A 28 -3.20 31.24 -4.25
C ALA A 28 -4.01 30.02 -3.80
N ALA A 29 -3.60 29.35 -2.73
CA ALA A 29 -4.35 28.27 -2.13
C ALA A 29 -5.72 28.75 -1.63
N GLN A 30 -5.80 29.86 -0.89
CA GLN A 30 -7.05 30.43 -0.37
C GLN A 30 -8.01 30.88 -1.48
N GLU A 31 -7.48 31.37 -2.60
CA GLU A 31 -8.26 31.73 -3.79
C GLU A 31 -8.83 30.50 -4.53
N VAL A 32 -8.13 29.36 -4.48
CA VAL A 32 -8.58 28.07 -5.06
C VAL A 32 -9.47 27.26 -4.10
N TRP A 33 -9.30 27.44 -2.79
CA TRP A 33 -9.98 26.69 -1.71
C TRP A 33 -11.13 27.42 -0.96
N PRO A 34 -12.04 28.22 -1.58
CA PRO A 34 -13.09 28.89 -0.80
C PRO A 34 -14.05 27.94 -0.06
N HIS A 35 -14.32 26.73 -0.58
CA HIS A 35 -15.26 25.78 0.02
C HIS A 35 -14.92 24.33 -0.35
N LEU A 36 -14.79 23.46 0.66
CA LEU A 36 -14.94 22.01 0.51
C LEU A 36 -16.30 21.72 -0.16
N LYS A 37 -16.28 21.46 -1.47
CA LYS A 37 -17.36 20.80 -2.20
C LYS A 37 -16.75 19.54 -2.83
N PRO A 38 -17.11 18.33 -2.37
CA PRO A 38 -16.67 17.13 -3.05
C PRO A 38 -17.47 17.00 -4.34
N PRO A 39 -16.85 16.52 -5.42
CA PRO A 39 -17.65 15.87 -6.43
C PRO A 39 -17.05 14.54 -6.92
N TRP A 40 -17.97 13.62 -7.23
CA TRP A 40 -17.93 12.55 -8.25
C TRP A 40 -17.77 11.08 -7.83
N HIS A 41 -18.90 10.36 -7.95
CA HIS A 41 -19.10 9.15 -8.79
C HIS A 41 -20.59 9.20 -9.25
N PRO A 42 -21.07 8.74 -10.45
CA PRO A 42 -20.66 7.53 -11.21
C PRO A 42 -20.70 7.56 -12.77
N ASN A 43 -20.16 6.47 -13.37
CA ASN A 43 -20.42 5.82 -14.70
C ASN A 43 -19.35 5.94 -15.84
N LEU A 44 -18.85 4.76 -16.27
CA LEU A 44 -18.29 4.39 -17.60
C LEU A 44 -19.44 4.15 -18.63
N PRO A 45 -19.26 3.94 -19.99
CA PRO A 45 -18.08 3.51 -20.77
C PRO A 45 -17.88 4.15 -22.19
N ASP A 46 -16.90 3.60 -22.94
CA ASP A 46 -16.62 3.62 -24.40
C ASP A 46 -15.86 4.81 -25.03
N GLN A 47 -14.57 4.61 -25.37
CA GLN A 47 -14.04 4.66 -26.75
C GLN A 47 -12.54 4.31 -26.83
N ASP A 48 -12.21 3.42 -27.77
CA ASP A 48 -10.87 2.91 -28.13
C ASP A 48 -9.96 3.94 -28.82
N LYS A 49 -8.67 3.97 -28.42
CA LYS A 49 -7.42 3.90 -29.25
C LYS A 49 -6.17 4.40 -28.45
N PRO A 50 -4.95 4.09 -28.93
CA PRO A 50 -4.01 3.05 -28.46
C PRO A 50 -3.13 3.44 -27.25
N VAL A 51 -2.51 2.44 -26.62
CA VAL A 51 -1.61 2.55 -25.46
C VAL A 51 -0.13 2.65 -25.87
N SER A 52 0.61 3.61 -25.31
CA SER A 52 1.95 3.39 -24.71
C SER A 52 2.32 4.56 -23.76
N GLU A 53 3.05 4.22 -22.69
CA GLU A 53 3.92 5.11 -21.90
C GLU A 53 3.26 6.18 -21.01
N ALA A 54 3.87 6.45 -19.85
CA ALA A 54 3.50 7.56 -18.98
C ALA A 54 3.81 8.88 -19.68
N SER A 55 2.89 9.33 -20.54
CA SER A 55 2.80 10.72 -20.91
C SER A 55 2.04 11.43 -19.80
N SER A 56 2.63 12.50 -19.26
CA SER A 56 1.90 13.44 -18.40
C SER A 56 0.54 13.70 -19.03
N SER A 57 -0.55 13.62 -18.28
CA SER A 57 -1.87 13.95 -18.85
C SER A 57 -1.76 15.32 -19.53
N ALA A 58 -2.45 15.54 -20.65
CA ALA A 58 -2.42 16.81 -21.38
C ALA A 58 -2.81 18.03 -20.49
N ASN A 59 -3.38 17.75 -19.31
CA ASN A 59 -3.76 18.70 -18.29
C ASN A 59 -2.82 18.71 -17.05
N GLY A 60 -1.77 17.90 -16.95
CA GLY A 60 -0.83 17.87 -15.82
C GLY A 60 -1.34 17.15 -14.56
N GLU A 61 -2.55 16.61 -14.55
CA GLU A 61 -3.09 15.86 -13.41
C GLU A 61 -2.58 14.40 -13.38
N MET A 62 -2.43 13.83 -12.19
CA MET A 62 -2.14 12.43 -11.94
C MET A 62 -3.28 11.58 -12.50
N THR A 63 -2.97 10.53 -13.24
CA THR A 63 -3.98 9.63 -13.79
C THR A 63 -4.65 8.80 -12.68
N PRO A 64 -5.81 8.17 -12.93
CA PRO A 64 -6.41 7.21 -11.99
C PRO A 64 -5.44 6.10 -11.58
N GLU A 65 -4.61 5.62 -12.50
CA GLU A 65 -3.62 4.57 -12.27
C GLU A 65 -2.48 5.06 -11.37
N GLU A 66 -2.00 6.29 -11.55
CA GLU A 66 -0.99 6.88 -10.67
C GLU A 66 -1.55 7.14 -9.27
N ASN A 67 -2.78 7.63 -9.17
CA ASN A 67 -3.45 7.84 -7.88
C ASN A 67 -3.65 6.52 -7.13
N TYR A 68 -4.18 5.50 -7.81
CA TYR A 68 -4.36 4.18 -7.25
C TYR A 68 -3.03 3.52 -6.87
N GLY A 69 -2.04 3.57 -7.77
CA GLY A 69 -0.72 2.99 -7.55
C GLY A 69 0.00 3.61 -6.35
N PHE A 70 -0.03 4.94 -6.24
CA PHE A 70 0.55 5.62 -5.07
C PHE A 70 -0.21 5.30 -3.78
N GLU A 71 -1.54 5.17 -3.81
CA GLU A 71 -2.35 4.83 -2.64
C GLU A 71 -2.07 3.40 -2.12
N VAL A 72 -1.90 2.43 -3.02
CA VAL A 72 -1.66 1.05 -2.60
C VAL A 72 -0.19 0.79 -2.28
N GLN A 73 0.75 1.39 -3.02
CA GLN A 73 2.18 1.12 -2.87
C GLN A 73 2.91 2.13 -1.98
N GLY A 74 2.44 3.38 -1.93
CA GLY A 74 3.07 4.49 -1.22
C GLY A 74 4.21 5.18 -1.97
N PHE A 75 4.43 4.81 -3.23
CA PHE A 75 5.42 5.42 -4.12
C PHE A 75 4.97 5.40 -5.58
N LEU A 76 5.63 6.21 -6.42
CA LEU A 76 5.49 6.22 -7.88
C LEU A 76 6.84 6.54 -8.53
N ILE A 77 7.05 6.05 -9.75
CA ILE A 77 8.24 6.38 -10.56
C ILE A 77 7.79 7.09 -11.83
N VAL A 78 8.22 8.33 -12.01
CA VAL A 78 8.07 9.13 -13.22
C VAL A 78 9.29 8.89 -14.10
N ARG A 79 9.09 8.20 -15.23
CA ARG A 79 10.18 7.83 -16.14
C ARG A 79 10.64 9.01 -16.99
N GLY A 80 11.96 9.14 -17.19
CA GLY A 80 12.54 10.17 -18.05
C GLY A 80 12.14 11.60 -17.65
N ALA A 81 11.98 11.85 -16.35
CA ALA A 81 11.59 13.14 -15.81
C ALA A 81 12.62 14.25 -16.10
N LEU A 82 13.90 13.89 -16.22
CA LEU A 82 14.96 14.75 -16.74
C LEU A 82 15.26 14.41 -18.19
N ASN A 83 15.39 15.43 -19.02
CA ASN A 83 15.92 15.25 -20.37
C ASN A 83 17.44 15.07 -20.35
N LYS A 84 18.01 14.67 -21.49
CA LYS A 84 19.45 14.38 -21.63
C LYS A 84 20.34 15.56 -21.22
N THR A 85 20.00 16.78 -21.61
CA THR A 85 20.78 17.98 -21.30
C THR A 85 20.75 18.29 -19.81
N GLU A 86 19.57 18.18 -19.19
CA GLU A 86 19.39 18.37 -17.74
C GLU A 86 20.19 17.35 -16.93
N LEU A 87 20.16 16.09 -17.36
CA LEU A 87 20.90 14.99 -16.74
C LEU A 87 22.42 15.18 -16.86
N GLU A 88 22.91 15.59 -18.04
CA GLU A 88 24.33 15.89 -18.26
C GLU A 88 24.79 17.05 -17.37
N GLU A 89 23.99 18.10 -17.26
CA GLU A 89 24.31 19.25 -16.39
C GLU A 89 24.31 18.88 -14.90
N CYS A 90 23.34 18.08 -14.44
CA CYS A 90 23.32 17.60 -13.06
C CYS A 90 24.57 16.77 -12.74
N ASN A 91 24.97 15.87 -13.64
CA ASN A 91 26.18 15.06 -13.46
C ASN A 91 27.45 15.92 -13.48
N ARG A 92 27.52 16.93 -14.35
CA ARG A 92 28.63 17.89 -14.39
C ARG A 92 28.76 18.64 -13.07
N LEU A 93 27.66 19.10 -12.47
CA LEU A 93 27.67 19.76 -11.17
C LEU A 93 28.23 18.83 -10.09
N LEU A 94 27.77 17.58 -10.04
CA LEU A 94 28.27 16.59 -9.08
C LEU A 94 29.77 16.32 -9.23
N ASP A 95 30.25 16.19 -10.47
CA ASP A 95 31.67 15.95 -10.76
C ASP A 95 32.55 17.14 -10.32
N HIS A 96 31.99 18.34 -10.24
CA HIS A 96 32.63 19.54 -9.69
C HIS A 96 32.40 19.77 -8.19
N GLY A 97 31.71 18.86 -7.50
CA GLY A 97 31.45 18.95 -6.06
C GLY A 97 30.24 19.82 -5.68
N SER A 98 29.39 20.18 -6.65
CA SER A 98 28.15 20.94 -6.45
C SER A 98 26.93 20.03 -6.52
N VAL A 99 25.90 20.30 -5.72
CA VAL A 99 24.61 19.60 -5.83
C VAL A 99 23.68 20.32 -6.82
N PRO A 100 22.90 19.59 -7.63
CA PRO A 100 21.93 20.18 -8.56
C PRO A 100 20.70 20.70 -7.79
N ALA A 101 20.86 21.82 -7.07
CA ALA A 101 19.86 22.34 -6.15
C ALA A 101 18.53 22.67 -6.81
N ALA A 102 18.51 23.03 -8.11
CA ALA A 102 17.28 23.37 -8.82
C ALA A 102 16.31 22.18 -8.99
N LEU A 103 16.75 20.93 -8.76
CA LEU A 103 15.90 19.75 -8.84
C LEU A 103 14.68 19.81 -7.92
N CYS A 104 14.75 20.51 -6.78
CA CYS A 104 13.59 20.68 -5.88
C CYS A 104 12.50 21.62 -6.44
N ALA A 105 12.78 22.33 -7.53
CA ALA A 105 11.88 23.25 -8.20
C ALA A 105 11.60 22.84 -9.66
N HIS A 106 12.01 21.63 -10.06
CA HIS A 106 11.80 21.13 -11.41
C HIS A 106 10.28 21.07 -11.73
N PRO A 107 9.83 21.50 -12.92
CA PRO A 107 8.39 21.56 -13.22
C PRO A 107 7.65 20.22 -13.03
N VAL A 108 8.31 19.11 -13.37
CA VAL A 108 7.74 17.76 -13.18
C VAL A 108 7.50 17.46 -11.70
N ILE A 109 8.47 17.74 -10.81
CA ILE A 109 8.28 17.44 -9.39
C ILE A 109 7.21 18.36 -8.77
N VAL A 110 7.25 19.65 -9.09
CA VAL A 110 6.25 20.62 -8.61
C VAL A 110 4.84 20.14 -8.94
N ASN A 111 4.62 19.66 -10.17
CA ASN A 111 3.34 19.16 -10.62
C ASN A 111 2.82 17.96 -9.78
N TYR A 112 3.68 17.02 -9.40
CA TYR A 112 3.27 15.90 -8.54
C TYR A 112 3.13 16.31 -7.07
N ILE A 113 4.02 17.15 -6.54
CA ILE A 113 3.97 17.60 -5.15
C ILE A 113 2.69 18.38 -4.85
N GLU A 114 2.24 19.24 -5.77
CA GLU A 114 0.97 19.96 -5.64
C GLU A 114 -0.24 19.02 -5.48
N GLN A 115 -0.19 17.84 -6.10
CA GLN A 115 -1.27 16.86 -6.08
C GLN A 115 -1.17 15.88 -4.91
N LEU A 116 0.03 15.66 -4.39
CA LEU A 116 0.27 14.78 -3.24
C LEU A 116 0.17 15.56 -1.92
N CYS A 117 0.92 16.65 -1.77
CA CYS A 117 1.03 17.48 -0.55
C CYS A 117 0.02 18.65 -0.51
N GLY A 118 -0.66 18.92 -1.63
CA GLY A 118 -1.51 20.10 -1.82
C GLY A 118 -0.76 21.30 -2.39
N LEU A 119 -1.51 22.30 -2.86
CA LEU A 119 -0.97 23.53 -3.48
C LEU A 119 -0.08 24.36 -2.55
N ALA A 120 -0.29 24.21 -1.24
CA ALA A 120 0.48 24.90 -0.22
C ALA A 120 1.49 23.92 0.41
N TYR A 121 2.66 23.80 -0.21
CA TYR A 121 3.78 22.99 0.27
C TYR A 121 5.05 23.84 0.46
N ARG A 122 6.03 23.28 1.16
CA ARG A 122 7.40 23.80 1.29
C ARG A 122 8.41 22.69 1.10
N ILE A 123 9.63 23.07 0.74
CA ILE A 123 10.78 22.16 0.76
C ILE A 123 11.15 21.98 2.24
N ASP A 124 11.07 20.73 2.69
CA ASP A 124 11.37 20.32 4.06
C ASP A 124 12.86 20.03 4.24
N LYS A 125 13.48 19.37 3.24
CA LYS A 125 14.93 19.20 3.15
C LYS A 125 15.40 19.55 1.74
N PRO A 126 16.46 20.36 1.61
CA PRO A 126 17.02 20.72 0.31
C PRO A 126 17.61 19.50 -0.38
N VAL A 127 17.98 19.67 -1.66
CA VAL A 127 18.62 18.62 -2.45
C VAL A 127 19.94 18.20 -1.80
N THR A 128 20.05 16.92 -1.48
CA THR A 128 21.26 16.26 -0.98
C THR A 128 21.50 14.97 -1.76
N MET A 129 22.71 14.42 -1.70
CA MET A 129 22.98 13.11 -2.30
C MET A 129 22.62 12.01 -1.32
N VAL A 130 21.92 10.98 -1.80
CA VAL A 130 21.70 9.76 -1.03
C VAL A 130 23.05 9.10 -0.81
N GLU A 131 23.34 8.80 0.44
CA GLU A 131 24.58 8.13 0.82
C GLU A 131 24.67 6.73 0.20
N GLN A 132 25.84 6.40 -0.34
CA GLN A 132 26.14 5.08 -0.84
C GLN A 132 26.79 4.25 0.27
N LEU A 133 26.09 3.23 0.76
CA LEU A 133 26.60 2.33 1.79
C LEU A 133 27.71 1.42 1.25
N GLY A 134 28.74 1.20 2.06
CA GLY A 134 29.80 0.24 1.77
C GLY A 134 29.32 -1.22 1.80
N HIS A 135 30.12 -2.13 1.23
CA HIS A 135 29.79 -3.57 1.08
C HIS A 135 29.48 -4.32 2.39
N LEU A 136 29.93 -3.81 3.54
CA LEU A 136 29.72 -4.43 4.86
C LEU A 136 28.85 -3.57 5.77
N GLU A 137 28.33 -2.46 5.25
CA GLU A 137 27.50 -1.55 6.02
C GLU A 137 26.03 -1.92 5.84
N SER A 138 25.35 -2.11 6.98
CA SER A 138 23.90 -2.27 7.06
C SER A 138 23.35 -1.18 7.97
N ARG A 139 22.24 -0.58 7.56
CA ARG A 139 21.49 0.35 8.38
C ARG A 139 20.04 -0.12 8.45
N PRO A 140 19.44 -0.17 9.65
CA PRO A 140 18.02 -0.45 9.78
C PRO A 140 17.19 0.50 8.92
N MET A 141 16.13 -0.02 8.33
CA MET A 141 15.10 0.80 7.69
C MET A 141 14.45 1.71 8.74
N SER A 142 13.81 2.77 8.26
CA SER A 142 13.03 3.70 9.06
C SER A 142 11.71 4.01 8.37
N GLY A 143 10.77 4.60 9.09
CA GLY A 143 9.43 4.92 8.58
C GLY A 143 8.37 3.96 9.09
N GLY A 144 7.29 3.80 8.32
CA GLY A 144 6.01 3.29 8.81
C GLY A 144 5.08 4.42 9.23
N ASN A 145 3.78 4.13 9.25
CA ASN A 145 2.74 5.12 9.58
C ASN A 145 2.25 5.03 11.03
N GLU A 146 2.80 4.13 11.85
CA GLU A 146 2.43 3.93 13.24
C GLU A 146 3.68 3.84 14.15
N PRO A 147 3.74 4.60 15.27
CA PRO A 147 2.76 5.57 15.74
C PRO A 147 2.60 6.73 14.77
N ARG A 148 1.34 7.09 14.48
CA ARG A 148 1.05 8.15 13.50
C ARG A 148 1.63 9.49 13.94
N ASN A 149 2.58 10.00 13.18
CA ASN A 149 3.06 11.39 13.29
C ASN A 149 2.22 12.28 12.36
N PRO A 150 1.30 13.13 12.87
CA PRO A 150 0.40 13.92 12.04
C PRO A 150 1.10 14.86 11.05
N SER A 151 2.38 15.20 11.29
CA SER A 151 3.14 16.07 10.40
C SER A 151 3.75 15.33 9.21
N ARG A 152 3.86 14.01 9.25
CA ARG A 152 4.35 13.17 8.13
C ARG A 152 3.31 12.18 7.63
N ALA A 153 2.22 12.01 8.39
CA ALA A 153 1.20 11.00 8.18
C ALA A 153 0.71 11.00 6.73
N TYR A 154 0.54 9.79 6.24
CA TYR A 154 -0.34 9.54 5.12
C TYR A 154 -1.67 9.01 5.66
N PHE A 155 -2.76 9.63 5.23
CA PHE A 155 -4.10 9.09 5.44
C PHE A 155 -5.05 9.63 4.38
N HIS A 156 -6.08 8.85 4.08
CA HIS A 156 -7.12 9.24 3.15
C HIS A 156 -8.47 9.11 3.85
N GLN A 157 -9.21 10.22 3.93
CA GLN A 157 -10.53 10.26 4.54
C GLN A 157 -11.53 10.94 3.62
N GLY A 158 -12.66 10.26 3.36
CA GLY A 158 -13.62 10.73 2.37
C GLY A 158 -12.97 10.79 0.98
N SER A 159 -13.13 11.91 0.28
CA SER A 159 -12.50 12.16 -1.02
C SER A 159 -11.16 12.91 -0.92
N SER A 160 -10.59 13.02 0.30
CA SER A 160 -9.40 13.82 0.54
C SER A 160 -8.24 12.95 1.00
N ARG A 161 -7.20 12.94 0.18
CA ARG A 161 -5.88 12.40 0.52
C ARG A 161 -5.08 13.46 1.27
N PHE A 162 -4.46 13.06 2.38
CA PHE A 162 -3.53 13.85 3.16
C PHE A 162 -2.18 13.15 3.16
N CYS A 163 -1.34 13.44 2.16
CA CYS A 163 0.06 13.04 2.15
C CYS A 163 0.88 14.21 2.70
N GLN A 164 1.09 14.25 4.01
CA GLN A 164 1.67 15.45 4.65
C GLN A 164 3.13 15.68 4.29
N GLY A 165 3.86 14.63 3.93
CA GLY A 165 5.22 14.75 3.41
C GLY A 165 5.51 13.75 2.31
N VAL A 166 6.29 14.19 1.33
CA VAL A 166 6.76 13.40 0.19
C VAL A 166 8.26 13.53 0.09
N ARG A 167 8.96 12.40 -0.07
CA ARG A 167 10.36 12.40 -0.47
C ARG A 167 10.46 12.15 -1.96
N ALA A 168 11.34 12.91 -2.61
CA ALA A 168 11.69 12.76 -3.99
C ALA A 168 13.14 12.30 -4.13
N ILE A 169 13.37 11.41 -5.09
CA ILE A 169 14.68 10.83 -5.40
C ILE A 169 14.85 10.87 -6.91
N TRP A 170 15.83 11.63 -7.38
CA TRP A 170 16.23 11.72 -8.78
C TRP A 170 17.36 10.74 -9.07
N ALA A 171 17.17 9.89 -10.08
CA ALA A 171 18.21 9.02 -10.57
C ALA A 171 19.09 9.76 -11.57
N LEU A 172 20.33 10.06 -11.19
CA LEU A 172 21.32 10.71 -12.06
C LEU A 172 22.25 9.69 -12.74
N ALA A 173 22.12 8.43 -12.38
CA ALA A 173 22.67 7.25 -13.04
C ALA A 173 21.69 6.09 -12.91
N ASP A 174 21.86 5.06 -13.74
CA ASP A 174 21.03 3.85 -13.68
C ASP A 174 21.18 3.14 -12.34
N VAL A 175 20.05 2.68 -11.81
CA VAL A 175 19.96 1.75 -10.67
C VAL A 175 19.35 0.46 -11.20
N PRO A 176 20.17 -0.49 -11.68
CA PRO A 176 19.67 -1.76 -12.18
C PRO A 176 19.11 -2.62 -11.03
N ALA A 177 18.41 -3.70 -11.37
CA ALA A 177 17.99 -4.69 -10.38
C ALA A 177 19.20 -5.24 -9.63
N GLU A 178 19.03 -5.48 -8.32
CA GLU A 178 20.06 -6.01 -7.41
C GLU A 178 21.30 -5.11 -7.24
N ALA A 179 21.23 -3.85 -7.66
CA ALA A 179 22.30 -2.87 -7.46
C ALA A 179 22.52 -2.52 -5.97
N GLY A 180 21.51 -2.72 -5.13
CA GLY A 180 21.47 -2.21 -3.76
C GLY A 180 20.96 -0.76 -3.72
N GLY A 181 21.44 0.03 -2.76
CA GLY A 181 20.97 1.41 -2.59
C GLY A 181 19.59 1.45 -1.92
N VAL A 182 18.70 2.31 -2.41
CA VAL A 182 17.39 2.55 -1.77
C VAL A 182 16.51 1.30 -1.84
N VAL A 183 15.83 0.98 -0.74
CA VAL A 183 14.83 -0.08 -0.65
C VAL A 183 13.59 0.35 0.13
N PHE A 184 12.46 -0.27 -0.19
CA PHE A 184 11.15 0.02 0.40
C PHE A 184 10.42 -1.23 0.85
N ILE A 185 9.48 -1.02 1.78
CA ILE A 185 8.37 -1.95 2.03
C ILE A 185 7.12 -1.27 1.46
N PRO A 186 6.65 -1.65 0.26
CA PRO A 186 5.41 -1.12 -0.30
C PRO A 186 4.25 -1.27 0.68
N CYS A 187 3.23 -0.40 0.56
CA CYS A 187 2.01 -0.39 1.37
C CYS A 187 2.21 0.06 2.83
N SER A 188 3.44 0.07 3.37
CA SER A 188 3.71 0.40 4.79
C SER A 188 3.29 1.82 5.23
N HIS A 189 3.11 2.74 4.29
CA HIS A 189 2.65 4.11 4.54
C HIS A 189 1.19 4.24 5.03
N THR A 190 0.37 3.19 4.93
CA THR A 190 -1.04 3.19 5.38
C THR A 190 -1.31 2.24 6.56
N VAL A 191 -0.32 1.46 6.97
CA VAL A 191 -0.44 0.43 8.02
C VAL A 191 -0.74 1.04 9.39
N ASN A 192 -1.62 0.40 10.17
CA ASN A 192 -2.07 0.90 11.48
C ASN A 192 -1.39 0.22 12.68
N VAL A 193 -0.33 -0.55 12.42
CA VAL A 193 0.53 -1.18 13.43
C VAL A 193 2.00 -0.82 13.16
N PRO A 194 2.85 -0.75 14.21
CA PRO A 194 4.27 -0.46 14.02
C PRO A 194 4.94 -1.50 13.13
N VAL A 195 5.91 -1.06 12.30
CA VAL A 195 6.77 -1.98 11.57
C VAL A 195 7.64 -2.74 12.58
N PRO A 196 7.64 -4.09 12.59
CA PRO A 196 8.44 -4.87 13.55
C PRO A 196 9.94 -4.61 13.40
N ASP A 197 10.67 -4.62 14.52
CA ASP A 197 12.12 -4.37 14.54
C ASP A 197 12.90 -5.38 13.67
N CYS A 198 12.51 -6.65 13.67
CA CYS A 198 13.13 -7.67 12.81
C CYS A 198 12.95 -7.39 11.31
N VAL A 199 11.87 -6.70 10.93
CA VAL A 199 11.65 -6.25 9.55
C VAL A 199 12.54 -5.04 9.24
N LEU A 200 12.59 -4.05 10.14
CA LEU A 200 13.44 -2.87 9.96
C LEU A 200 14.92 -3.22 9.91
N ASN A 201 15.37 -4.19 10.71
CA ASN A 201 16.75 -4.66 10.77
C ASN A 201 17.11 -5.62 9.62
N GLY A 202 16.14 -6.03 8.79
CA GLY A 202 16.35 -6.97 7.68
C GLY A 202 16.58 -8.43 8.11
N GLU A 203 16.23 -8.77 9.36
CA GLU A 203 16.26 -10.14 9.90
C GLU A 203 15.11 -10.97 9.32
N ASP A 204 13.96 -10.35 9.07
CA ASP A 204 12.85 -11.00 8.38
C ASP A 204 13.22 -11.35 6.93
N LYS A 205 12.91 -12.59 6.55
CA LYS A 205 13.10 -13.12 5.19
C LYS A 205 11.79 -13.38 4.47
N TYR A 206 10.66 -13.35 5.17
CA TYR A 206 9.37 -13.61 4.56
C TYR A 206 9.01 -12.53 3.54
N LEU A 207 9.04 -11.24 3.91
CA LEU A 207 8.70 -10.17 2.97
C LEU A 207 9.61 -10.15 1.74
N GLU A 208 10.89 -10.45 1.90
CA GLU A 208 11.82 -10.61 0.77
C GLU A 208 11.43 -11.80 -0.12
N SER A 209 11.07 -12.95 0.48
CA SER A 209 10.66 -14.16 -0.28
C SER A 209 9.40 -13.98 -1.11
N ILE A 210 8.54 -13.01 -0.75
CA ILE A 210 7.32 -12.66 -1.49
C ILE A 210 7.44 -11.34 -2.26
N GLY A 211 8.66 -10.80 -2.44
CA GLY A 211 8.88 -9.58 -3.24
C GLY A 211 8.36 -8.28 -2.62
N MET A 212 8.04 -8.27 -1.32
CA MET A 212 7.55 -7.12 -0.57
C MET A 212 8.67 -6.28 0.08
N CYS A 213 9.94 -6.65 -0.14
CA CYS A 213 11.09 -5.78 0.11
C CYS A 213 11.71 -5.39 -1.24
N LEU A 214 11.38 -4.21 -1.74
CA LEU A 214 11.63 -3.81 -3.12
C LEU A 214 12.82 -2.86 -3.22
N GLN A 215 13.77 -3.17 -4.10
CA GLN A 215 14.69 -2.18 -4.65
C GLN A 215 14.08 -1.62 -5.95
N PRO A 216 13.80 -0.31 -6.05
CA PRO A 216 13.32 0.28 -7.29
C PRO A 216 14.40 0.16 -8.38
N VAL A 217 13.99 -0.23 -9.58
CA VAL A 217 14.84 -0.18 -10.78
C VAL A 217 14.61 1.17 -11.46
N LEU A 218 15.67 1.99 -11.54
CA LEU A 218 15.63 3.34 -12.07
C LEU A 218 16.57 3.48 -13.26
N GLN A 219 16.15 4.21 -14.27
CA GLN A 219 17.00 4.68 -15.36
C GLN A 219 17.48 6.09 -15.05
N ALA A 220 18.64 6.46 -15.56
CA ALA A 220 19.14 7.82 -15.45
C ALA A 220 18.13 8.80 -16.06
N GLY A 221 17.75 9.80 -15.27
CA GLY A 221 16.71 10.78 -15.57
C GLY A 221 15.35 10.49 -14.92
N ASP A 222 15.17 9.35 -14.26
CA ASP A 222 13.91 9.04 -13.55
C ASP A 222 13.75 9.84 -12.26
N LEU A 223 12.49 10.10 -11.90
CA LEU A 223 12.09 10.67 -10.62
C LEU A 223 11.23 9.65 -9.86
N LEU A 224 11.68 9.28 -8.66
CA LEU A 224 10.96 8.44 -7.72
C LEU A 224 10.38 9.30 -6.60
N LEU A 225 9.07 9.24 -6.39
CA LEU A 225 8.37 9.92 -5.30
C LEU A 225 7.79 8.88 -4.34
N HIS A 226 7.95 9.08 -3.03
CA HIS A 226 7.29 8.24 -2.03
C HIS A 226 6.78 9.04 -0.83
N ALA A 227 5.74 8.52 -0.18
CA ALA A 227 5.24 9.09 1.08
C ALA A 227 6.35 9.05 2.14
N SER A 228 6.43 10.09 2.98
CA SER A 228 7.45 10.16 4.05
C SER A 228 7.28 9.04 5.10
N THR A 229 6.08 8.48 5.22
CA THR A 229 5.76 7.36 6.11
C THR A 229 6.00 5.99 5.48
N LEU A 230 6.38 5.92 4.21
CA LEU A 230 6.78 4.64 3.62
C LEU A 230 8.05 4.15 4.33
N ALA A 231 8.01 2.91 4.83
CA ALA A 231 9.18 2.27 5.41
C ALA A 231 10.24 2.07 4.33
N HIS A 232 11.41 2.64 4.55
CA HIS A 232 12.50 2.71 3.56
C HIS A 232 13.86 2.63 4.24
N GLY A 233 14.87 2.21 3.49
CA GLY A 233 16.25 2.13 3.97
C GLY A 233 17.24 2.06 2.83
N LEU A 234 18.49 1.74 3.17
CA LEU A 234 19.59 1.57 2.23
C LEU A 234 20.21 0.18 2.39
N ARG A 235 20.47 -0.48 1.26
CA ARG A 235 21.29 -1.69 1.16
C ARG A 235 22.66 -1.33 0.59
N SER A 236 23.67 -2.14 0.90
CA SER A 236 25.02 -2.01 0.34
C SER A 236 24.99 -1.94 -1.18
N TRP A 237 25.76 -1.02 -1.76
CA TRP A 237 25.83 -0.88 -3.22
C TRP A 237 26.72 -1.99 -3.81
N CYS A 238 26.13 -2.83 -4.67
CA CYS A 238 26.77 -4.01 -5.26
C CYS A 238 27.05 -3.85 -6.76
N TYR A 239 26.47 -2.82 -7.40
CA TYR A 239 26.62 -2.62 -8.84
C TYR A 239 28.02 -2.16 -9.23
N LYS A 240 28.64 -2.88 -10.17
CA LYS A 240 30.01 -2.61 -10.65
C LYS A 240 30.10 -1.63 -11.81
N GLY A 241 28.96 -1.30 -12.44
CA GLY A 241 28.92 -0.43 -13.62
C GLY A 241 29.04 1.07 -13.30
N GLY A 242 29.08 1.45 -12.03
CA GLY A 242 29.25 2.84 -11.60
C GLY A 242 28.80 3.06 -10.15
N PRO A 243 29.10 4.24 -9.58
CA PRO A 243 28.59 4.60 -8.27
C PRO A 243 27.09 4.90 -8.32
N GLN A 244 26.44 4.80 -7.17
CA GLN A 244 25.11 5.33 -6.94
C GLN A 244 25.13 6.85 -7.12
N ARG A 245 24.29 7.38 -8.01
CA ARG A 245 24.05 8.83 -8.14
C ARG A 245 22.57 9.12 -7.97
N LEU A 246 22.12 9.17 -6.72
CA LEU A 246 20.73 9.53 -6.37
C LEU A 246 20.73 10.86 -5.62
N ALA A 247 20.00 11.85 -6.14
CA ALA A 247 19.78 13.11 -5.45
C ALA A 247 18.39 13.12 -4.80
N THR A 248 18.27 13.53 -3.54
CA THR A 248 17.00 13.52 -2.81
C THR A 248 16.67 14.87 -2.20
N CYS A 249 15.38 15.21 -2.20
CA CYS A 249 14.83 16.33 -1.44
C CYS A 249 13.48 15.91 -0.82
N GLU A 250 13.07 16.61 0.22
CA GLU A 250 11.82 16.33 0.94
C GLU A 250 10.89 17.53 0.85
N PHE A 251 9.59 17.26 0.78
CA PHE A 251 8.52 18.25 0.75
C PHE A 251 7.55 17.96 1.87
N VAL A 252 6.97 19.00 2.44
CA VAL A 252 5.95 18.91 3.47
C VAL A 252 4.85 19.92 3.18
N SER A 253 3.60 19.57 3.50
CA SER A 253 2.49 20.53 3.47
C SER A 253 2.80 21.71 4.40
N VAL A 254 2.41 22.94 4.03
CA VAL A 254 2.57 24.10 4.92
C VAL A 254 1.73 23.98 6.19
N TYR A 255 0.68 23.15 6.16
CA TYR A 255 -0.17 22.86 7.32
C TYR A 255 0.44 21.82 8.26
N ALA A 256 1.53 21.17 7.86
CA ALA A 256 2.27 20.22 8.67
C ALA A 256 3.61 20.80 9.14
N ARG A 257 4.09 20.29 10.27
CA ARG A 257 5.36 20.71 10.88
C ARG A 257 6.56 20.25 10.05
N PRO A 258 7.60 21.08 9.82
CA PRO A 258 8.87 20.66 9.20
C PRO A 258 9.68 19.65 10.04
N SER A 259 10.60 18.91 9.40
CA SER A 259 11.27 17.73 9.98
C SER A 259 12.49 18.16 10.76
N ASP A 260 13.29 19.01 10.13
CA ASP A 260 14.29 19.77 10.81
C ASP A 260 13.54 20.86 11.60
N PHE A 261 13.76 20.90 12.91
CA PHE A 261 13.37 22.05 13.71
C PHE A 261 14.16 23.31 13.33
N SER A 262 15.05 23.19 12.32
CA SER A 262 15.78 24.25 11.64
C SER A 262 14.87 25.45 11.38
N SER A 263 15.43 26.61 11.66
CA SER A 263 14.78 27.89 11.91
C SER A 263 13.81 28.37 10.84
N ASP A 264 13.76 27.80 9.63
CA ASP A 264 12.81 28.21 8.60
C ASP A 264 11.35 28.02 9.04
N SER A 265 11.10 27.12 10.01
CA SER A 265 9.76 26.86 10.57
C SER A 265 9.35 27.74 11.76
N LEU A 266 10.30 28.43 12.40
CA LEU A 266 9.98 29.59 13.24
C LEU A 266 9.85 30.85 12.39
N THR A 267 10.22 30.80 11.10
CA THR A 267 10.42 32.01 10.33
C THR A 267 10.33 31.90 8.80
N GLU A 268 9.10 31.79 8.31
CA GLU A 268 8.62 32.75 7.30
C GLU A 268 8.08 34.02 8.01
N GLY A 269 8.84 34.54 9.00
CA GLY A 269 8.45 35.65 9.89
C GLY A 269 9.31 35.97 11.15
N GLY A 270 10.48 35.36 11.37
CA GLY A 270 11.21 35.36 12.65
C GLY A 270 10.52 34.57 13.78
N ARG A 271 11.27 33.99 14.74
CA ARG A 271 10.78 34.14 16.11
C ARG A 271 10.73 35.64 16.33
N ALA A 272 9.53 36.20 16.39
CA ALA A 272 9.36 37.59 16.73
C ALA A 272 10.18 37.87 18.00
N ALA A 273 10.87 39.00 18.03
CA ALA A 273 11.65 39.38 19.20
C ALA A 273 10.77 39.27 20.45
N GLU A 274 11.28 38.60 21.49
CA GLU A 274 10.51 38.43 22.71
C GLU A 274 10.06 39.79 23.24
N LEU A 275 8.76 39.94 23.43
CA LEU A 275 8.21 41.17 23.98
C LEU A 275 8.67 41.32 25.43
N PRO A 276 8.83 42.54 25.96
CA PRO A 276 9.37 42.76 27.30
C PRO A 276 8.66 41.98 28.42
N TRP A 277 7.35 41.72 28.28
CA TRP A 277 6.57 40.96 29.26
C TRP A 277 6.94 39.47 29.30
N MET A 278 7.48 38.90 28.22
CA MET A 278 7.84 37.49 28.11
C MET A 278 9.01 37.11 29.03
N SER A 279 9.79 38.09 29.48
CA SER A 279 10.84 37.92 30.50
C SER A 279 10.31 37.47 31.87
N ARG A 280 9.01 37.62 32.12
CA ARG A 280 8.36 37.25 33.39
C ARG A 280 7.70 35.88 33.36
N LEU A 281 7.72 35.20 32.21
CA LEU A 281 7.11 33.89 32.04
C LEU A 281 7.88 32.81 32.79
N SER A 282 7.14 31.93 33.46
CA SER A 282 7.67 30.68 34.01
C SER A 282 8.16 29.73 32.92
N PRO A 283 9.04 28.77 33.24
CA PRO A 283 9.47 27.74 32.29
C PRO A 283 8.31 27.00 31.61
N GLU A 284 7.25 26.69 32.36
CA GLU A 284 6.06 26.01 31.87
C GLU A 284 5.30 26.85 30.85
N GLU A 285 5.06 28.14 31.14
CA GLU A 285 4.42 29.06 30.20
C GLU A 285 5.24 29.24 28.92
N ARG A 286 6.57 29.27 29.04
CA ARG A 286 7.47 29.34 27.88
C ARG A 286 7.40 28.09 27.02
N ILE A 287 7.22 26.90 27.60
CA ILE A 287 6.99 25.66 26.85
C ILE A 287 5.65 25.72 26.11
N VAL A 288 4.56 26.12 26.78
CA VAL A 288 3.22 26.21 26.16
C VAL A 288 3.20 27.21 25.00
N LEU A 289 3.92 28.33 25.13
CA LEU A 289 4.04 29.35 24.09
C LEU A 289 5.05 28.99 22.98
N GLY A 290 5.67 27.80 23.04
CA GLY A 290 6.67 27.35 22.08
C GLY A 290 7.98 28.14 22.14
N LEU A 291 8.19 28.95 23.18
CA LEU A 291 9.41 29.75 23.40
C LEU A 291 10.58 28.91 23.91
N ALA A 292 10.33 27.71 24.42
CA ALA A 292 11.36 26.79 24.89
C ALA A 292 11.83 25.78 23.81
N ASP A 293 11.16 25.73 22.66
CA ASP A 293 11.59 24.86 21.55
C ASP A 293 12.96 25.30 21.01
N THR A 294 13.74 24.36 20.49
CA THR A 294 15.06 24.62 19.91
C THR A 294 15.05 24.39 18.41
N ASN A 295 16.09 24.81 17.70
CA ASN A 295 16.23 24.52 16.26
C ASN A 295 16.50 23.05 15.94
N GLU A 296 16.58 22.17 16.94
CA GLU A 296 16.82 20.73 16.75
C GLU A 296 15.72 19.84 17.33
N SER A 297 14.94 20.32 18.31
CA SER A 297 14.00 19.49 19.07
C SER A 297 12.91 20.31 19.78
N PRO A 298 11.71 19.73 19.96
CA PRO A 298 10.66 20.35 20.78
C PRO A 298 11.11 20.42 22.24
N ALA A 299 10.51 21.33 22.98
CA ALA A 299 10.71 21.38 24.42
C ALA A 299 10.24 20.07 25.10
N PRO A 300 10.76 19.76 26.30
CA PRO A 300 10.31 18.61 27.06
C PRO A 300 8.81 18.65 27.35
N SER A 301 8.22 17.49 27.59
CA SER A 301 6.78 17.38 27.78
C SER A 301 6.35 18.06 29.08
N LEU A 302 5.41 18.99 28.96
CA LEU A 302 4.73 19.59 30.10
C LEU A 302 3.56 18.70 30.53
N LEU A 303 3.60 18.22 31.77
CA LEU A 303 2.61 17.31 32.33
C LEU A 303 1.78 18.01 33.41
N SER A 304 0.59 17.47 33.68
CA SER A 304 -0.32 17.99 34.69
C SER A 304 -1.18 16.88 35.29
N ASP A 305 -1.48 16.97 36.58
CA ASP A 305 -2.46 16.15 37.29
C ASP A 305 -3.78 16.92 37.54
N GLY A 306 -3.93 18.09 36.91
CA GLY A 306 -5.04 19.01 37.12
C GLY A 306 -4.91 19.90 38.36
N LYS A 307 -3.89 19.71 39.20
CA LYS A 307 -3.58 20.55 40.37
C LYS A 307 -2.25 21.26 40.25
N ARG A 308 -1.25 20.63 39.62
CA ARG A 308 0.07 21.19 39.35
C ARG A 308 0.58 20.79 37.98
N THR A 309 1.49 21.60 37.45
CA THR A 309 2.26 21.31 36.23
C THR A 309 3.70 20.98 36.57
N TRP A 310 4.33 20.11 35.79
CA TRP A 310 5.77 19.86 35.87
C TRP A 310 6.34 19.50 34.51
N ILE A 311 7.63 19.78 34.33
CA ILE A 311 8.38 19.47 33.11
C ILE A 311 9.06 18.13 33.31
N ASP A 312 8.77 17.16 32.45
CA ASP A 312 9.42 15.85 32.49
C ASP A 312 10.46 15.74 31.37
N GLN A 313 11.73 15.61 31.77
CA GLN A 313 12.86 15.48 30.84
C GLN A 313 13.15 14.01 30.47
N VAL A 314 12.53 13.05 31.15
CA VAL A 314 12.77 11.60 30.99
C VAL A 314 11.77 10.97 30.02
N ILE A 315 10.54 11.49 29.96
CA ILE A 315 9.43 10.94 29.14
C ILE A 315 9.57 11.21 27.63
N GLN A 316 10.61 11.92 27.17
CA GLN A 316 10.92 12.03 25.75
C GLN A 316 12.08 11.11 25.34
N PRO A 317 11.80 9.88 24.86
CA PRO A 317 12.78 9.17 24.06
C PRO A 317 13.17 10.05 22.87
N ARG A 318 14.47 10.15 22.58
CA ARG A 318 14.92 10.74 21.31
C ARG A 318 14.12 10.09 20.17
N ASN A 319 13.52 10.91 19.31
CA ASN A 319 12.79 10.51 18.11
C ASN A 319 11.42 9.83 18.29
N ARG A 320 10.74 9.95 19.44
CA ARG A 320 9.32 9.54 19.58
C ARG A 320 8.45 10.67 20.13
N LEU A 321 7.36 10.98 19.43
CA LEU A 321 6.34 11.92 19.91
C LEU A 321 5.62 11.30 21.12
N TYR A 322 5.64 11.99 22.25
CA TYR A 322 4.85 11.58 23.42
C TYR A 322 3.37 11.96 23.20
N HIS A 323 2.50 10.95 23.17
CA HIS A 323 1.05 11.14 23.12
C HIS A 323 0.40 10.47 24.35
N PRO A 324 -0.07 11.24 25.36
CA PRO A 324 -0.56 10.67 26.62
C PRO A 324 -1.95 10.03 26.51
N GLY A 325 -2.71 10.33 25.46
CA GLY A 325 -4.06 9.82 25.25
C GLY A 325 -4.10 8.38 24.75
N ILE A 326 -3.53 7.45 25.50
CA ILE A 326 -3.64 6.00 25.22
C ILE A 326 -4.86 5.49 25.98
N TYR A 327 -5.88 5.05 25.25
CA TYR A 327 -7.02 4.35 25.84
C TYR A 327 -6.70 2.85 25.91
N ASP A 328 -6.06 2.42 26.99
CA ASP A 328 -5.80 1.01 27.26
C ASP A 328 -7.01 0.39 27.97
N ASN A 329 -8.00 -0.02 27.16
CA ASN A 329 -9.17 -0.77 27.60
C ASN A 329 -9.18 -2.18 27.00
N GLN A 330 -7.99 -2.71 26.71
CA GLN A 330 -7.85 -4.08 26.22
C GLN A 330 -8.14 -5.03 27.39
N PRO A 331 -9.16 -5.90 27.33
CA PRO A 331 -9.11 -7.12 28.13
C PRO A 331 -7.81 -7.85 27.76
N SER A 332 -7.09 -8.42 28.74
CA SER A 332 -5.80 -9.11 28.53
C SER A 332 -5.84 -9.93 27.24
N LEU A 333 -5.06 -9.50 26.25
CA LEU A 333 -5.01 -10.18 24.95
C LEU A 333 -4.63 -11.65 25.22
N PRO A 334 -5.33 -12.63 24.65
CA PRO A 334 -4.80 -13.98 24.65
C PRO A 334 -3.43 -13.92 23.95
N GLU A 335 -2.41 -14.59 24.52
CA GLU A 335 -1.01 -14.68 24.03
C GLU A 335 -0.88 -15.33 22.62
N THR A 336 -1.97 -15.38 21.87
CA THR A 336 -2.18 -16.23 20.70
C THR A 336 -2.07 -15.50 19.37
N ILE A 337 -1.79 -14.19 19.31
CA ILE A 337 -1.57 -13.50 18.03
C ILE A 337 -0.08 -13.27 17.87
N ASP A 338 0.50 -13.79 16.80
CA ASP A 338 1.85 -13.43 16.38
C ASP A 338 1.84 -12.00 15.82
N PRO A 339 2.57 -11.04 16.45
CA PRO A 339 2.63 -9.66 15.98
C PRO A 339 3.16 -9.53 14.53
N LEU A 340 4.02 -10.45 14.10
CA LEU A 340 4.61 -10.44 12.77
C LEU A 340 3.59 -10.89 11.72
N GLU A 341 2.81 -11.95 11.99
CA GLU A 341 1.69 -12.35 11.12
C GLU A 341 0.63 -11.25 11.03
N PHE A 342 0.33 -10.61 12.16
CA PHE A 342 -0.62 -9.50 12.19
C PHE A 342 -0.13 -8.31 11.36
N PHE A 343 1.17 -7.99 11.46
CA PHE A 343 1.80 -6.98 10.60
C PHE A 343 1.71 -7.34 9.11
N TYR A 344 1.98 -8.59 8.72
CA TYR A 344 1.84 -9.02 7.31
C TYR A 344 0.41 -8.91 6.81
N TRP A 345 -0.57 -9.26 7.64
CA TRP A 345 -1.99 -9.13 7.33
C TRP A 345 -2.40 -7.67 7.14
N GLU A 346 -2.01 -6.79 8.06
CA GLU A 346 -2.23 -5.34 7.97
C GLU A 346 -1.55 -4.71 6.76
N LEU A 347 -0.34 -5.16 6.42
CA LEU A 347 0.47 -4.65 5.32
C LEU A 347 -0.08 -5.06 3.95
N THR A 348 -0.46 -6.33 3.80
CA THR A 348 -0.69 -6.92 2.47
C THR A 348 -2.14 -7.27 2.18
N GLY A 349 -2.98 -7.45 3.20
CA GLY A 349 -4.35 -7.95 3.03
C GLY A 349 -4.44 -9.46 2.76
N PHE A 350 -3.32 -10.18 2.81
CA PHE A 350 -3.26 -11.63 2.70
C PHE A 350 -2.22 -12.22 3.67
N LEU A 351 -2.25 -13.54 3.85
CA LEU A 351 -1.27 -14.28 4.65
C LEU A 351 -1.11 -15.69 4.09
N VAL A 352 0.13 -16.13 3.89
CA VAL A 352 0.44 -17.51 3.52
C VAL A 352 1.06 -18.23 4.71
N VAL A 353 0.44 -19.32 5.13
CA VAL A 353 0.96 -20.21 6.17
C VAL A 353 1.57 -21.43 5.50
N LYS A 354 2.89 -21.59 5.67
CA LYS A 354 3.65 -22.67 5.06
C LYS A 354 3.40 -24.01 5.75
N ASN A 355 3.37 -25.09 4.98
CA ASN A 355 3.27 -26.47 5.49
C ASN A 355 2.08 -26.69 6.44
N ALA A 356 0.91 -26.11 6.12
CA ALA A 356 -0.30 -26.26 6.92
C ALA A 356 -0.86 -27.69 6.85
N MET A 357 -0.59 -28.42 5.78
CA MET A 357 -0.96 -29.83 5.62
C MET A 357 0.25 -30.75 5.79
N ASP A 358 0.06 -31.84 6.53
CA ASP A 358 1.02 -32.95 6.54
C ASP A 358 0.95 -33.75 5.22
N GLN A 359 2.02 -34.48 4.89
CA GLN A 359 2.13 -35.20 3.62
C GLN A 359 1.04 -36.27 3.43
N SER A 360 0.60 -36.92 4.52
CA SER A 360 -0.43 -37.96 4.46
C SER A 360 -1.80 -37.37 4.13
N TRP A 361 -2.11 -36.21 4.72
CA TRP A 361 -3.32 -35.47 4.47
C TRP A 361 -3.35 -34.89 3.06
N LEU A 362 -2.25 -34.29 2.60
CA LEU A 362 -2.10 -33.77 1.23
C LEU A 362 -2.27 -34.88 0.19
N ALA A 363 -1.66 -36.06 0.42
CA ALA A 363 -1.80 -37.21 -0.45
C ALA A 363 -3.25 -37.73 -0.49
N ALA A 364 -3.93 -37.81 0.66
CA ALA A 364 -5.32 -38.23 0.74
C ALA A 364 -6.27 -37.26 0.00
N ALA A 365 -6.04 -35.94 0.12
CA ALA A 365 -6.80 -34.93 -0.60
C ALA A 365 -6.62 -35.06 -2.12
N ASN A 366 -5.37 -35.18 -2.59
CA ASN A 366 -5.10 -35.36 -4.02
C ASN A 366 -5.69 -36.67 -4.57
N ALA A 367 -5.56 -37.78 -3.86
CA ALA A 367 -6.15 -39.06 -4.27
C ALA A 367 -7.68 -38.98 -4.38
N ALA A 368 -8.34 -38.23 -3.50
CA ALA A 368 -9.78 -37.97 -3.58
C ALA A 368 -10.16 -37.13 -4.81
N VAL A 369 -9.34 -36.13 -5.17
CA VAL A 369 -9.52 -35.35 -6.42
C VAL A 369 -9.32 -36.26 -7.64
N ASP A 370 -8.26 -37.06 -7.68
CA ASP A 370 -7.95 -37.95 -8.80
C ASP A 370 -9.06 -38.97 -9.05
N ALA A 371 -9.58 -39.59 -8.00
CA ALA A 371 -10.70 -40.53 -8.09
C ALA A 371 -11.98 -39.88 -8.67
N ASN A 372 -12.13 -38.55 -8.54
CA ASN A 372 -13.31 -37.80 -8.96
C ASN A 372 -13.05 -36.84 -10.13
N ILE A 373 -11.87 -36.89 -10.77
CA ILE A 373 -11.49 -35.99 -11.87
C ILE A 373 -12.47 -36.07 -13.05
N HIS A 374 -13.05 -37.25 -13.28
CA HIS A 374 -14.04 -37.51 -14.33
C HIS A 374 -15.37 -36.78 -14.13
N ARG A 375 -15.62 -36.23 -12.93
CA ARG A 375 -16.84 -35.49 -12.59
C ARG A 375 -16.71 -34.00 -12.86
N ILE A 376 -15.50 -33.52 -13.16
CA ILE A 376 -15.23 -32.11 -13.44
C ILE A 376 -15.55 -31.82 -14.90
N ASP A 377 -16.48 -30.89 -15.15
CA ASP A 377 -16.91 -30.51 -16.51
C ASP A 377 -15.96 -29.51 -17.19
N TYR A 378 -14.80 -30.02 -17.62
CA TYR A 378 -13.82 -29.21 -18.37
C TYR A 378 -14.37 -28.71 -19.71
N ALA A 379 -15.15 -29.53 -20.41
CA ALA A 379 -15.73 -29.18 -21.70
C ALA A 379 -16.73 -28.02 -21.55
N GLY A 380 -17.54 -28.05 -20.49
CA GLY A 380 -18.43 -26.95 -20.14
C GLY A 380 -17.68 -25.68 -19.78
N ALA A 381 -16.65 -25.77 -18.95
CA ALA A 381 -15.81 -24.63 -18.60
C ALA A 381 -15.21 -23.96 -19.85
N SER A 382 -14.74 -24.76 -20.84
CA SER A 382 -14.19 -24.24 -22.09
C SER A 382 -15.17 -23.52 -23.02
N ARG A 383 -16.49 -23.63 -22.78
CA ARG A 383 -17.50 -22.86 -23.53
C ARG A 383 -17.64 -21.42 -23.05
N SER A 384 -17.12 -21.12 -21.86
CA SER A 384 -17.09 -19.76 -21.29
C SER A 384 -15.69 -19.18 -21.37
N GLN A 385 -15.60 -17.85 -21.51
CA GLN A 385 -14.35 -17.14 -21.62
C GLN A 385 -14.20 -16.16 -20.46
N VAL A 386 -13.03 -16.21 -19.82
CA VAL A 386 -12.60 -15.19 -18.86
C VAL A 386 -11.97 -14.05 -19.66
N TYR A 387 -12.52 -12.85 -19.50
CA TYR A 387 -12.01 -11.62 -20.09
C TYR A 387 -11.00 -10.95 -19.14
N GLY A 388 -10.43 -9.81 -19.53
CA GLY A 388 -9.49 -9.03 -18.72
C GLY A 388 -8.18 -8.73 -19.44
N GLY A 389 -7.12 -8.43 -18.68
CA GLY A 389 -5.74 -8.31 -19.19
C GLY A 389 -5.21 -9.61 -19.82
N PRO A 390 -4.20 -9.56 -20.71
CA PRO A 390 -3.64 -10.74 -21.38
C PRO A 390 -3.24 -11.87 -20.42
N GLN A 391 -2.74 -11.53 -19.23
CA GLN A 391 -2.32 -12.49 -18.20
C GLN A 391 -3.48 -13.23 -17.52
N MET A 392 -4.75 -12.80 -17.67
CA MET A 392 -5.92 -13.40 -16.99
C MET A 392 -6.84 -14.16 -17.94
N ARG A 393 -6.73 -13.93 -19.24
CA ARG A 393 -7.65 -14.48 -20.25
C ARG A 393 -7.48 -15.98 -20.42
N GLY A 394 -8.60 -16.67 -20.61
CA GLY A 394 -8.61 -18.09 -20.96
C GLY A 394 -10.02 -18.68 -20.85
N SER A 395 -10.10 -20.01 -20.79
CA SER A 395 -11.38 -20.70 -20.59
C SER A 395 -11.96 -20.48 -19.19
N GLY A 396 -13.24 -20.78 -18.99
CA GLY A 396 -13.87 -20.72 -17.67
C GLY A 396 -13.18 -21.61 -16.63
N ARG A 397 -13.53 -21.40 -15.36
CA ARG A 397 -12.95 -22.13 -14.23
C ARG A 397 -13.69 -23.46 -13.99
N PRO A 398 -13.09 -24.62 -14.30
CA PRO A 398 -13.61 -25.92 -13.89
C PRO A 398 -13.41 -26.16 -12.38
N GLY A 399 -14.24 -27.01 -11.81
CA GLY A 399 -14.13 -27.43 -10.42
C GLY A 399 -15.22 -28.42 -10.04
N LEU A 400 -15.23 -28.80 -8.76
CA LEU A 400 -16.21 -29.68 -8.16
C LEU A 400 -16.53 -29.18 -6.75
N GLY A 401 -17.81 -29.10 -6.39
CA GLY A 401 -18.21 -28.85 -5.01
C GLY A 401 -17.79 -30.02 -4.13
N VAL A 402 -17.18 -29.76 -2.98
CA VAL A 402 -16.77 -30.84 -2.06
C VAL A 402 -17.98 -31.67 -1.62
N THR A 403 -19.17 -31.06 -1.46
CA THR A 403 -20.42 -31.76 -1.15
C THR A 403 -20.87 -32.75 -2.22
N GLU A 404 -20.34 -32.64 -3.43
CA GLU A 404 -20.68 -33.53 -4.53
C GLU A 404 -19.86 -34.82 -4.44
N LEU A 405 -18.74 -34.85 -3.71
CA LEU A 405 -17.87 -36.02 -3.57
C LEU A 405 -18.56 -37.18 -2.82
N PRO A 406 -18.22 -38.45 -3.14
CA PRO A 406 -18.66 -39.60 -2.37
C PRO A 406 -18.18 -39.52 -0.92
N ALA A 407 -18.92 -40.11 0.01
CA ALA A 407 -18.69 -39.98 1.45
C ALA A 407 -17.28 -40.43 1.87
N GLU A 408 -16.74 -41.47 1.22
CA GLU A 408 -15.39 -42.00 1.44
C GLU A 408 -14.27 -41.02 1.08
N HIS A 409 -14.55 -40.03 0.22
CA HIS A 409 -13.59 -39.03 -0.24
C HIS A 409 -13.71 -37.69 0.49
N LEU A 410 -14.71 -37.51 1.36
CA LEU A 410 -14.92 -36.30 2.16
C LEU A 410 -13.90 -36.06 3.29
N PRO A 411 -13.36 -37.07 4.02
CA PRO A 411 -12.56 -36.84 5.22
C PRO A 411 -11.42 -35.82 5.11
N PRO A 412 -10.55 -35.82 4.05
CA PRO A 412 -9.50 -34.82 3.95
C PRO A 412 -10.03 -33.38 3.81
N PHE A 413 -11.20 -33.17 3.20
CA PHE A 413 -11.83 -31.86 3.06
C PHE A 413 -12.64 -31.46 4.29
N GLN A 414 -13.17 -32.43 5.04
CA GLN A 414 -13.81 -32.21 6.34
C GLN A 414 -12.86 -31.61 7.35
N ARG A 415 -11.62 -32.11 7.38
CA ARG A 415 -10.55 -31.55 8.24
C ARG A 415 -10.31 -30.06 7.96
N MET A 416 -10.37 -29.61 6.71
CA MET A 416 -10.10 -28.23 6.30
C MET A 416 -11.07 -27.19 6.88
N VAL A 417 -12.28 -27.57 7.28
CA VAL A 417 -13.33 -26.61 7.71
C VAL A 417 -13.00 -25.95 9.05
N ALA A 418 -12.31 -26.67 9.93
CA ALA A 418 -12.03 -26.23 11.29
C ALA A 418 -10.66 -26.71 11.79
N ASP A 419 -9.70 -26.91 10.88
CA ASP A 419 -8.33 -27.28 11.28
C ASP A 419 -7.76 -26.20 12.23
N PRO A 420 -7.03 -26.57 13.30
CA PRO A 420 -6.49 -25.61 14.27
C PRO A 420 -5.68 -24.47 13.64
N VAL A 421 -4.91 -24.74 12.58
CA VAL A 421 -4.10 -23.71 11.90
C VAL A 421 -4.97 -22.60 11.27
N LEU A 422 -6.17 -22.98 10.83
CA LEU A 422 -7.18 -22.11 10.25
C LEU A 422 -7.95 -21.35 11.33
N VAL A 423 -8.46 -22.07 12.33
CA VAL A 423 -9.27 -21.48 13.40
C VAL A 423 -8.47 -20.45 14.20
N HIS A 424 -7.20 -20.75 14.47
CA HIS A 424 -6.27 -19.83 15.14
C HIS A 424 -6.26 -18.44 14.49
N ARG A 425 -6.18 -18.38 13.16
CA ARG A 425 -6.07 -17.13 12.40
C ARG A 425 -7.41 -16.45 12.17
N LEU A 426 -8.44 -17.23 11.84
CA LEU A 426 -9.79 -16.68 11.69
C LEU A 426 -10.34 -16.08 13.00
N ASN A 427 -9.91 -16.56 14.17
CA ASN A 427 -10.30 -15.98 15.45
C ASN A 427 -9.92 -14.49 15.55
N TRP A 428 -8.72 -14.11 15.15
CA TRP A 428 -8.31 -12.70 15.20
C TRP A 428 -8.67 -11.93 13.92
N MET A 429 -8.74 -12.57 12.75
CA MET A 429 -9.14 -11.91 11.50
C MET A 429 -10.64 -11.53 11.45
N LEU A 430 -11.53 -12.36 12.03
CA LEU A 430 -13.00 -12.24 11.93
C LEU A 430 -13.71 -12.03 13.29
N GLY A 431 -13.00 -12.06 14.42
CA GLY A 431 -13.56 -11.72 15.74
C GLY A 431 -14.13 -12.88 16.57
N GLY A 432 -13.44 -14.02 16.66
CA GLY A 432 -13.75 -15.17 17.55
C GLY A 432 -15.02 -15.96 17.22
N HIS A 433 -15.88 -15.39 16.38
CA HIS A 433 -17.13 -15.99 15.93
C HIS A 433 -17.24 -15.82 14.41
N PHE A 434 -16.98 -16.89 13.69
CA PHE A 434 -17.10 -16.92 12.23
C PHE A 434 -17.88 -18.13 11.76
N ARG A 435 -18.29 -18.10 10.49
CA ARG A 435 -18.97 -19.22 9.82
C ARG A 435 -18.62 -19.28 8.34
N THR A 436 -18.91 -20.42 7.74
CA THR A 436 -18.91 -20.62 6.29
C THR A 436 -20.30 -21.10 5.84
N GLU A 437 -20.67 -20.91 4.58
CA GLU A 437 -21.97 -21.35 4.03
C GLU A 437 -22.02 -22.86 3.73
N GLY A 438 -20.87 -23.54 3.77
CA GLY A 438 -20.78 -24.98 3.54
C GLY A 438 -19.35 -25.42 3.25
N PHE A 439 -19.23 -26.57 2.59
CA PHE A 439 -17.95 -26.97 2.04
C PHE A 439 -17.65 -26.18 0.77
N GLY A 440 -16.39 -25.78 0.63
CA GLY A 440 -15.91 -25.08 -0.55
C GLY A 440 -15.87 -25.95 -1.80
N SER A 441 -15.23 -25.44 -2.84
CA SER A 441 -15.04 -26.16 -4.09
C SER A 441 -13.57 -26.46 -4.33
N VAL A 442 -13.31 -27.64 -4.88
CA VAL A 442 -12.04 -27.97 -5.52
C VAL A 442 -11.98 -27.18 -6.82
N ILE A 443 -10.99 -26.32 -6.94
CA ILE A 443 -10.57 -25.69 -8.20
C ILE A 443 -9.62 -26.65 -8.90
N ALA A 444 -9.87 -26.94 -10.18
CA ALA A 444 -9.07 -27.87 -10.98
C ALA A 444 -8.77 -27.27 -12.37
N THR A 445 -8.03 -26.16 -12.44
CA THR A 445 -7.85 -25.42 -13.71
C THR A 445 -6.79 -26.08 -14.60
N ARG A 446 -7.14 -26.42 -15.84
CA ARG A 446 -6.22 -26.96 -16.87
C ARG A 446 -5.43 -25.87 -17.58
N ARG A 447 -4.37 -26.27 -18.30
CA ARG A 447 -3.62 -25.37 -19.19
C ARG A 447 -4.56 -24.61 -20.13
N GLY A 448 -4.38 -23.29 -20.23
CA GLY A 448 -5.25 -22.41 -21.01
C GLY A 448 -6.58 -22.07 -20.31
N GLY A 449 -6.78 -22.55 -19.09
CA GLY A 449 -7.78 -22.06 -18.16
C GLY A 449 -7.52 -20.61 -17.82
N GLY A 450 -8.53 -19.77 -18.00
CA GLY A 450 -8.49 -18.38 -17.59
C GLY A 450 -8.44 -18.27 -16.08
N GLY A 451 -7.95 -17.13 -15.62
CA GLY A 451 -7.92 -16.81 -14.21
C GLY A 451 -9.21 -16.13 -13.77
N GLN A 452 -9.07 -15.01 -13.07
CA GLN A 452 -10.19 -14.19 -12.63
C GLN A 452 -9.74 -12.73 -12.65
N ILE A 453 -10.56 -11.85 -13.23
CA ILE A 453 -10.30 -10.40 -13.25
C ILE A 453 -10.07 -9.87 -11.83
N LEU A 454 -9.29 -8.80 -11.69
CA LEU A 454 -9.09 -8.19 -10.38
C LEU A 454 -10.42 -7.64 -9.83
N HIS A 455 -10.71 -7.97 -8.59
CA HIS A 455 -11.92 -7.56 -7.89
C HIS A 455 -11.64 -7.52 -6.38
N GLY A 456 -12.55 -6.97 -5.60
CA GLY A 456 -12.28 -6.49 -4.24
C GLY A 456 -12.03 -4.98 -4.28
N ASN A 457 -11.21 -4.45 -3.36
CA ASN A 457 -10.77 -3.05 -3.18
C ASN A 457 -11.45 -2.28 -2.04
N GLY A 458 -12.56 -2.77 -1.47
CA GLY A 458 -13.28 -2.09 -0.38
C GLY A 458 -13.87 -0.69 -0.70
N ASP A 459 -13.53 -0.11 -1.86
CA ASP A 459 -14.00 1.18 -2.37
C ASP A 459 -14.70 1.03 -3.74
N PRO A 460 -15.92 1.58 -3.92
CA PRO A 460 -16.70 2.29 -2.90
C PRO A 460 -17.19 1.35 -1.79
N ILE A 461 -17.26 1.87 -0.56
CA ILE A 461 -17.79 1.12 0.59
C ILE A 461 -19.22 0.69 0.28
N TYR A 462 -19.42 -0.62 0.15
CA TYR A 462 -20.75 -1.19 -0.04
C TYR A 462 -21.18 -1.90 1.24
N PRO A 463 -22.34 -1.56 1.85
CA PRO A 463 -22.80 -2.14 3.10
C PRO A 463 -23.38 -3.55 2.92
N ASN A 464 -22.78 -4.37 2.05
CA ASN A 464 -23.07 -5.79 1.96
C ASN A 464 -21.91 -6.59 2.58
N ILE A 465 -22.23 -7.79 3.02
CA ILE A 465 -21.31 -8.67 3.74
C ILE A 465 -20.06 -9.09 2.92
N ASN A 466 -20.19 -9.20 1.59
CA ASN A 466 -19.13 -9.69 0.70
C ASN A 466 -18.16 -8.58 0.25
N TRP A 467 -18.55 -7.32 0.41
CA TRP A 467 -17.81 -6.13 -0.04
C TRP A 467 -17.56 -5.15 1.11
N TRP A 468 -17.60 -5.67 2.34
CA TRP A 468 -17.34 -4.86 3.52
C TRP A 468 -15.87 -4.42 3.57
N PRO A 469 -15.59 -3.14 3.86
CA PRO A 469 -14.23 -2.62 3.91
C PRO A 469 -13.45 -3.18 5.09
N TYR A 470 -12.13 -3.19 4.97
CA TYR A 470 -11.27 -3.44 6.13
C TYR A 470 -11.32 -2.24 7.08
N LEU A 471 -11.40 -2.52 8.39
CA LEU A 471 -11.29 -1.49 9.41
C LEU A 471 -10.31 -1.94 10.49
N TYR A 472 -9.44 -1.02 10.91
CA TYR A 472 -8.63 -1.19 12.10
C TYR A 472 -9.07 -0.19 13.15
N GLN A 473 -9.48 -0.67 14.33
CA GLN A 473 -9.96 0.20 15.40
C GLN A 473 -9.60 -0.41 16.76
N ASN A 474 -9.04 0.40 17.66
CA ASN A 474 -8.69 0.01 19.02
C ASN A 474 -7.85 -1.28 19.08
N GLY A 475 -6.81 -1.40 18.25
CA GLY A 475 -5.93 -2.57 18.23
C GLY A 475 -6.53 -3.83 17.60
N LYS A 476 -7.69 -3.72 16.95
CA LYS A 476 -8.40 -4.87 16.35
C LYS A 476 -8.62 -4.65 14.86
N CYS A 477 -8.40 -5.71 14.10
CA CYS A 477 -8.79 -5.77 12.69
C CYS A 477 -10.23 -6.27 12.56
N TYR A 478 -10.97 -5.66 11.64
CA TYR A 478 -12.34 -6.04 11.29
C TYR A 478 -12.41 -6.29 9.80
N THR A 479 -12.61 -7.55 9.44
CA THR A 479 -12.77 -7.99 8.05
C THR A 479 -14.14 -8.64 7.90
N GLY A 480 -14.88 -8.30 6.84
CA GLY A 480 -16.20 -8.92 6.61
C GLY A 480 -16.13 -10.36 6.16
N GLN A 481 -15.21 -10.65 5.23
CA GLN A 481 -14.99 -11.96 4.65
C GLN A 481 -13.49 -12.24 4.50
N VAL A 482 -13.09 -13.44 4.92
CA VAL A 482 -11.77 -14.01 4.63
C VAL A 482 -11.97 -15.23 3.75
N ASN A 483 -11.37 -15.19 2.56
CA ASN A 483 -11.27 -16.36 1.71
C ASN A 483 -10.03 -17.15 2.08
N VAL A 484 -10.19 -18.47 2.10
CA VAL A 484 -9.15 -19.42 2.50
C VAL A 484 -8.96 -20.42 1.37
N ALA A 485 -7.73 -20.52 0.85
CA ALA A 485 -7.36 -21.48 -0.16
C ALA A 485 -6.33 -22.48 0.38
N TRP A 486 -6.71 -23.75 0.46
CA TRP A 486 -5.80 -24.86 0.74
C TRP A 486 -5.14 -25.30 -0.57
N GLN A 487 -3.83 -25.17 -0.66
CA GLN A 487 -3.10 -25.44 -1.88
C GLN A 487 -2.77 -26.93 -1.97
N LEU A 488 -3.19 -27.62 -3.05
CA LEU A 488 -2.99 -29.07 -3.23
C LEU A 488 -1.92 -29.41 -4.27
N HIS A 489 -1.45 -28.41 -5.00
CA HIS A 489 -0.40 -28.49 -6.00
C HIS A 489 0.52 -27.29 -5.86
N ASP A 490 1.78 -27.36 -6.29
CA ASP A 490 2.65 -26.19 -6.24
C ASP A 490 2.09 -25.06 -7.13
N VAL A 491 2.45 -23.82 -6.79
CA VAL A 491 2.18 -22.62 -7.58
C VAL A 491 3.52 -21.92 -7.76
N THR A 492 4.07 -22.09 -8.95
CA THR A 492 5.31 -21.43 -9.36
C THR A 492 5.04 -20.18 -10.18
N ASP A 493 6.07 -19.35 -10.36
CA ASP A 493 6.02 -18.09 -11.09
C ASP A 493 5.59 -18.24 -12.56
N GLN A 494 5.80 -19.40 -13.16
CA GLN A 494 5.50 -19.69 -14.56
C GLN A 494 4.07 -20.23 -14.80
N GLU A 495 3.36 -20.63 -13.75
CA GLU A 495 2.11 -21.39 -13.91
C GLU A 495 0.86 -20.52 -13.86
N GLY A 496 0.94 -19.35 -13.20
CA GLY A 496 -0.19 -18.46 -12.96
C GLY A 496 -1.02 -18.87 -11.74
N GLY A 497 -2.29 -18.46 -11.68
CA GLY A 497 -3.11 -18.66 -10.47
C GLY A 497 -3.24 -17.40 -9.62
N PHE A 498 -3.39 -17.55 -8.30
CA PHE A 498 -3.84 -16.45 -7.43
C PHE A 498 -2.92 -15.23 -7.51
N VAL A 499 -3.51 -14.04 -7.64
CA VAL A 499 -2.80 -12.76 -7.55
C VAL A 499 -3.53 -11.80 -6.64
N VAL A 500 -2.79 -10.88 -6.06
CA VAL A 500 -3.28 -9.90 -5.09
C VAL A 500 -2.64 -8.54 -5.35
N VAL A 501 -3.32 -7.46 -5.01
CA VAL A 501 -2.72 -6.13 -4.90
C VAL A 501 -2.51 -5.82 -3.43
N PRO A 502 -1.28 -5.95 -2.91
CA PRO A 502 -1.00 -5.64 -1.51
C PRO A 502 -1.41 -4.20 -1.15
N GLY A 503 -1.90 -3.99 0.07
CA GLY A 503 -2.31 -2.67 0.56
C GLY A 503 -3.66 -2.16 0.04
N SER A 504 -4.26 -2.80 -0.97
CA SER A 504 -5.54 -2.37 -1.56
C SER A 504 -6.73 -2.37 -0.59
N HIS A 505 -6.67 -3.11 0.52
CA HIS A 505 -7.69 -3.05 1.58
C HIS A 505 -7.72 -1.72 2.34
N HIS A 506 -6.68 -0.90 2.21
CA HIS A 506 -6.64 0.49 2.68
C HIS A 506 -6.99 1.51 1.60
N ALA A 507 -7.13 1.09 0.34
CA ALA A 507 -7.33 1.99 -0.79
C ALA A 507 -8.64 2.75 -0.69
N ARG A 508 -8.60 4.02 -1.10
CA ARG A 508 -9.76 4.92 -1.22
C ARG A 508 -9.96 5.45 -2.65
N PHE A 509 -9.11 5.01 -3.56
CA PHE A 509 -9.34 5.15 -5.00
C PHE A 509 -9.95 3.86 -5.53
N PRO A 510 -10.90 3.94 -6.48
CA PRO A 510 -11.45 2.76 -7.11
C PRO A 510 -10.35 2.03 -7.89
N LEU A 511 -10.43 0.70 -7.91
CA LEU A 511 -9.59 -0.14 -8.75
C LEU A 511 -9.70 0.32 -10.21
N PRO A 512 -8.57 0.69 -10.87
CA PRO A 512 -8.57 1.04 -12.29
C PRO A 512 -9.04 -0.12 -13.17
N SER A 513 -9.39 0.15 -14.42
CA SER A 513 -10.01 -0.82 -15.35
C SER A 513 -9.26 -2.16 -15.40
N ASN A 514 -9.97 -3.24 -15.69
CA ASN A 514 -9.41 -4.59 -15.89
C ASN A 514 -9.22 -4.95 -17.39
N ASP A 515 -9.33 -3.99 -18.30
CA ASP A 515 -9.33 -4.25 -19.75
C ASP A 515 -7.97 -4.70 -20.30
N SER A 516 -7.91 -5.15 -21.56
CA SER A 516 -6.64 -5.63 -22.18
C SER A 516 -5.49 -4.63 -22.18
N GLY A 517 -5.81 -3.34 -22.10
CA GLY A 517 -4.83 -2.26 -22.07
C GLY A 517 -4.39 -1.87 -20.66
N ASP A 518 -4.95 -2.50 -19.62
CA ASP A 518 -4.64 -2.21 -18.22
C ASP A 518 -3.21 -2.66 -17.87
N PRO A 519 -2.31 -1.71 -17.54
CA PRO A 519 -0.96 -2.04 -17.14
C PRO A 519 -0.97 -2.51 -15.68
N ALA A 520 -0.96 -3.83 -15.48
CA ALA A 520 -0.85 -4.47 -14.16
C ALA A 520 0.31 -3.92 -13.29
N GLY A 521 1.35 -3.35 -13.93
CA GLY A 521 2.50 -2.75 -13.26
C GLY A 521 2.18 -1.59 -12.30
N TYR A 522 1.17 -0.76 -12.57
CA TYR A 522 0.83 0.36 -11.66
C TYR A 522 0.07 -0.10 -10.42
N LYS A 523 -0.66 -1.21 -10.55
CA LYS A 523 -1.41 -1.80 -9.44
C LYS A 523 -0.50 -2.50 -8.44
N GLY A 524 0.76 -2.80 -8.80
CA GLY A 524 1.66 -3.55 -7.92
C GLY A 524 1.18 -4.98 -7.66
N VAL A 525 0.62 -5.63 -8.69
CA VAL A 525 0.08 -6.99 -8.58
C VAL A 525 1.19 -7.94 -8.17
N LEU A 526 0.96 -8.67 -7.07
CA LEU A 526 1.82 -9.71 -6.55
C LEU A 526 1.21 -11.09 -6.87
N HIS A 527 2.07 -12.03 -7.25
CA HIS A 527 1.74 -13.44 -7.40
C HIS A 527 2.46 -14.26 -6.31
N PRO A 528 1.79 -14.57 -5.18
CA PRO A 528 2.42 -15.31 -4.09
C PRO A 528 2.71 -16.76 -4.51
N LEU A 529 3.98 -17.17 -4.40
CA LEU A 529 4.38 -18.55 -4.64
C LEU A 529 4.02 -19.44 -3.44
N MET A 530 3.45 -20.60 -3.73
CA MET A 530 2.96 -21.53 -2.73
C MET A 530 3.38 -22.96 -3.05
N GLN A 531 3.66 -23.74 -2.03
CA GLN A 531 3.88 -25.17 -2.14
C GLN A 531 2.59 -25.92 -1.84
N ALA A 532 2.45 -27.12 -2.37
CA ALA A 532 1.39 -28.03 -2.00
C ALA A 532 1.42 -28.26 -0.47
N GLY A 533 0.27 -28.07 0.18
CA GLY A 533 0.14 -28.09 1.63
C GLY A 533 0.19 -26.73 2.31
N ASP A 534 0.48 -25.64 1.57
CA ASP A 534 0.34 -24.28 2.09
C ASP A 534 -1.14 -23.86 2.23
N LEU A 535 -1.38 -22.87 3.10
CA LEU A 535 -2.69 -22.27 3.34
C LEU A 535 -2.65 -20.77 3.11
N LEU A 536 -3.47 -20.28 2.19
CA LEU A 536 -3.60 -18.85 1.88
C LEU A 536 -4.88 -18.27 2.50
N PHE A 537 -4.73 -17.14 3.20
CA PHE A 537 -5.83 -16.27 3.65
C PHE A 537 -5.77 -14.96 2.87
N PHE A 538 -6.92 -14.41 2.47
CA PHE A 538 -7.00 -13.06 1.91
C PHE A 538 -8.37 -12.43 2.18
N MET A 539 -8.42 -11.10 2.30
CA MET A 539 -9.69 -10.40 2.54
C MET A 539 -10.53 -10.38 1.26
N GLY A 540 -11.55 -11.24 1.19
CA GLY A 540 -12.30 -11.47 -0.06
C GLY A 540 -13.04 -10.24 -0.58
N GLY A 541 -13.50 -9.34 0.30
CA GLY A 541 -14.18 -8.10 -0.11
C GLY A 541 -13.27 -6.87 -0.15
N ALA A 542 -12.31 -6.79 0.78
CA ALA A 542 -11.52 -5.59 1.00
C ALA A 542 -10.26 -5.55 0.13
N THR A 543 -9.54 -6.67 -0.02
CA THR A 543 -8.29 -6.70 -0.78
C THR A 543 -8.58 -7.02 -2.24
N THR A 544 -8.06 -6.20 -3.13
CA THR A 544 -8.08 -6.48 -4.57
C THR A 544 -7.26 -7.73 -4.87
N HIS A 545 -7.87 -8.68 -5.54
CA HIS A 545 -7.26 -9.96 -5.91
C HIS A 545 -7.90 -10.52 -7.18
N GLY A 546 -7.28 -11.55 -7.74
CA GLY A 546 -7.76 -12.24 -8.93
C GLY A 546 -6.98 -13.52 -9.16
N ALA A 547 -6.94 -13.95 -10.41
CA ALA A 547 -6.03 -15.00 -10.82
C ALA A 547 -5.50 -14.75 -12.24
N TRP A 548 -4.25 -15.08 -12.46
CA TRP A 548 -3.69 -15.25 -13.80
C TRP A 548 -4.14 -16.57 -14.41
N ALA A 549 -4.11 -16.62 -15.74
CA ALA A 549 -4.37 -17.80 -16.53
C ALA A 549 -3.38 -18.91 -16.18
N TRP A 550 -3.83 -20.16 -16.29
CA TRP A 550 -3.03 -21.31 -15.93
C TRP A 550 -2.23 -21.83 -17.12
N HIS A 551 -0.93 -22.04 -16.91
CA HIS A 551 0.01 -22.41 -17.97
C HIS A 551 0.68 -23.78 -17.78
N SER A 552 0.51 -24.42 -16.62
CA SER A 552 1.05 -25.75 -16.34
C SER A 552 0.27 -26.87 -17.04
N GLU A 553 0.97 -27.95 -17.38
CA GLU A 553 0.35 -29.22 -17.81
C GLU A 553 -0.30 -29.98 -16.66
N VAL A 554 0.08 -29.69 -15.41
CA VAL A 554 -0.58 -30.23 -14.23
C VAL A 554 -1.73 -29.31 -13.86
N ASP A 555 -2.92 -29.86 -13.63
CA ASP A 555 -4.07 -29.06 -13.23
C ASP A 555 -3.78 -28.27 -11.95
N ARG A 556 -4.12 -26.98 -11.94
CA ARG A 556 -4.13 -26.17 -10.72
C ARG A 556 -5.12 -26.78 -9.75
N ARG A 557 -4.66 -27.20 -8.56
CA ARG A 557 -5.51 -27.78 -7.52
C ARG A 557 -5.47 -26.96 -6.24
N CYS A 558 -6.62 -26.42 -5.85
CA CYS A 558 -6.78 -25.89 -4.49
C CYS A 558 -8.25 -25.96 -4.05
N VAL A 559 -8.47 -25.93 -2.74
CA VAL A 559 -9.81 -25.90 -2.14
C VAL A 559 -10.05 -24.51 -1.59
N LEU A 560 -11.00 -23.78 -2.19
CA LEU A 560 -11.34 -22.42 -1.79
C LEU A 560 -12.62 -22.42 -0.96
N ASN A 561 -12.57 -21.80 0.22
CA ASN A 561 -13.75 -21.59 1.05
C ASN A 561 -13.79 -20.16 1.62
N GLY A 562 -14.98 -19.57 1.67
CA GLY A 562 -15.22 -18.27 2.30
C GLY A 562 -15.63 -18.40 3.75
N TYR A 563 -15.11 -17.52 4.61
CA TYR A 563 -15.50 -17.39 6.01
C TYR A 563 -15.91 -15.96 6.30
N TRP A 564 -16.97 -15.77 7.08
CA TRP A 564 -17.50 -14.47 7.44
C TRP A 564 -17.66 -14.33 8.94
N SER A 565 -17.44 -13.11 9.43
CA SER A 565 -17.72 -12.76 10.82
C SER A 565 -19.21 -12.91 11.13
N LYS A 566 -19.56 -13.58 12.23
CA LYS A 566 -20.95 -13.71 12.69
C LYS A 566 -21.54 -12.38 13.17
N ASP A 567 -20.68 -11.42 13.53
CA ASP A 567 -21.12 -10.09 13.96
C ASP A 567 -21.69 -9.25 12.80
N MET A 568 -21.35 -9.62 11.56
CA MET A 568 -21.76 -8.89 10.36
C MET A 568 -22.65 -9.73 9.44
N ALA A 569 -22.45 -11.04 9.40
CA ALA A 569 -23.09 -11.93 8.47
C ALA A 569 -24.49 -12.36 8.91
N ARG A 570 -25.51 -12.18 8.06
CA ARG A 570 -26.80 -12.92 8.11
C ARG A 570 -26.97 -13.85 6.91
N LEU A 571 -26.05 -14.80 6.74
CA LEU A 571 -26.17 -15.92 5.80
C LEU A 571 -27.22 -16.94 6.29
N GLY A 572 -27.76 -17.72 5.36
CA GLY A 572 -28.62 -18.87 5.67
C GLY A 572 -27.88 -19.93 6.50
N TRP A 573 -28.61 -20.88 7.06
CA TRP A 573 -28.01 -22.11 7.58
C TRP A 573 -27.45 -22.93 6.40
N VAL A 574 -26.47 -23.81 6.65
CA VAL A 574 -25.79 -24.66 5.64
C VAL A 574 -26.76 -25.45 4.73
N ASN A 575 -28.02 -25.62 5.16
CA ASN A 575 -29.08 -26.33 4.43
C ASN A 575 -30.26 -25.44 3.99
N GLY A 576 -30.12 -24.10 4.05
CA GLY A 576 -31.15 -23.17 3.60
C GLY A 576 -31.00 -22.81 2.11
N PRO A 577 -32.06 -22.34 1.43
CA PRO A 577 -31.92 -21.79 0.09
C PRO A 577 -30.86 -20.69 0.11
N ASN A 578 -29.97 -20.71 -0.89
CA ASN A 578 -28.83 -19.83 -1.00
C ASN A 578 -29.33 -18.37 -1.03
N LEU A 579 -29.34 -17.68 0.12
CA LEU A 579 -29.80 -16.29 0.23
C LEU A 579 -28.77 -15.29 -0.36
N SER A 580 -27.69 -15.80 -0.95
CA SER A 580 -26.69 -15.03 -1.69
C SER A 580 -27.17 -14.53 -3.07
N THR A 581 -28.35 -14.97 -3.55
CA THR A 581 -28.92 -14.38 -4.76
C THR A 581 -29.40 -12.96 -4.48
N ASN A 582 -28.63 -11.98 -4.95
CA ASN A 582 -29.10 -10.62 -5.20
C ASN A 582 -30.52 -10.66 -5.80
N PRO A 583 -31.42 -9.73 -5.43
CA PRO A 583 -32.66 -9.57 -6.18
C PRO A 583 -32.32 -9.33 -7.66
N THR A 584 -32.95 -10.08 -8.56
CA THR A 584 -32.82 -9.89 -10.00
C THR A 584 -33.04 -8.40 -10.31
N PRO A 585 -32.12 -7.72 -11.01
CA PRO A 585 -32.34 -6.32 -11.40
C PRO A 585 -33.70 -6.22 -12.10
N PRO A 586 -34.50 -5.19 -11.83
CA PRO A 586 -35.77 -5.02 -12.53
C PRO A 586 -35.49 -5.06 -14.03
N LYS A 587 -36.11 -6.03 -14.72
CA LYS A 587 -36.06 -6.10 -16.19
C LYS A 587 -36.47 -4.72 -16.69
N LYS A 588 -35.56 -4.03 -17.40
CA LYS A 588 -35.92 -2.80 -18.12
C LYS A 588 -37.11 -3.16 -18.99
N SER A 589 -38.28 -2.61 -18.65
CA SER A 589 -39.44 -2.66 -19.53
C SER A 589 -38.98 -2.09 -20.86
N ALA A 590 -39.12 -2.87 -21.93
CA ALA A 590 -38.93 -2.35 -23.28
C ALA A 590 -39.82 -1.11 -23.40
N LYS A 591 -39.20 0.05 -23.68
CA LYS A 591 -39.96 1.26 -24.01
C LYS A 591 -40.72 0.94 -25.30
N THR A 592 -42.04 0.87 -25.20
CA THR A 592 -42.96 1.18 -26.31
C THR A 592 -42.95 2.66 -26.58
#